data_AF-Q4DL84-F1
#
_entry.id   AF-Q4DL84-F1
#
_cell.length_a   1.000
_cell.length_b   1.000
_cell.length_c   1.000
_cell.angle_alpha   90.00
_cell.angle_beta   90.00
_cell.angle_gamma   90.00
#
_symmetry.space_group_name_H-M   'P 1'
#
loop_
_entity.id
_entity.type
_entity.pdbx_description
1 polymer ?
#
loop_
_entity_poly.entity_id
_entity_poly.type
_entity_poly.pdbx_seq_one_letter_code
_entity_poly.pdbx_strand_id
1 'polypeptide(L)'
;MVVPLMLDLMDFRRMMCNINVPIRLLVLVQNGREAMLSLCLQELERVHGWSGRLVVSRHPENIGYNAAANIGSRLALSLPREEVPFVFVTNSDVKVPPDLLPNLLRDVHEMTRHDAARMDELAAEVANEPSEYSPVLRRGLRVLRSTVNDDRLSTSALLPDRIRYASVKEREKAFSKHYGHFCAYYKSSCFTSVMLTRLAISTVEYFDENFYPAYVEDVDYSLRLRLPGFQERNVLYGKFLHRGSSNIRFSNKMELPDALWYRRVKSLSAKDAYAMMKWGPQRACSGGCKEPYDGMFPADVWVKDEARIQRIRAYGHDEEQGVPKVDYDRTLLHPVRTKGR
;
A
#
# COMPACT_ATOMS: atom_id res chain seq x y z
N MET A 1 12.55 -1.43 -4.67
CA MET A 1 12.40 -0.38 -3.64
C MET A 1 11.54 0.72 -4.24
N VAL A 2 10.53 1.17 -3.52
CA VAL A 2 9.56 2.18 -3.96
C VAL A 2 9.63 3.33 -2.97
N VAL A 3 9.84 4.54 -3.49
CA VAL A 3 9.97 5.76 -2.69
C VAL A 3 9.02 6.82 -3.25
N PRO A 4 7.82 6.97 -2.66
CA PRO A 4 6.96 8.12 -2.89
C PRO A 4 7.64 9.40 -2.37
N LEU A 5 7.71 10.45 -3.19
CA LEU A 5 8.38 11.71 -2.91
C LEU A 5 7.46 12.89 -3.21
N MET A 6 7.53 13.95 -2.40
CA MET A 6 6.76 15.18 -2.64
C MET A 6 7.57 16.44 -2.30
N LEU A 7 7.76 16.75 -1.01
CA LEU A 7 8.48 17.96 -0.54
C LEU A 7 9.86 17.65 0.07
N ASP A 8 10.23 16.37 0.10
CA ASP A 8 11.21 15.78 1.01
C ASP A 8 12.54 15.44 0.33
N LEU A 9 12.93 16.19 -0.71
CA LEU A 9 14.15 15.97 -1.48
C LEU A 9 15.42 15.84 -0.60
N MET A 10 15.59 16.71 0.39
CA MET A 10 16.78 16.68 1.25
C MET A 10 16.82 15.44 2.14
N ASP A 11 15.65 14.95 2.56
CA ASP A 11 15.56 13.72 3.34
C ASP A 11 15.81 12.50 2.44
N PHE A 12 15.23 12.47 1.24
CA PHE A 12 15.55 11.48 0.22
C PHE A 12 17.04 11.36 -0.07
N ARG A 13 17.75 12.48 -0.29
CA ARG A 13 19.20 12.46 -0.52
C ARG A 13 19.94 11.83 0.65
N ARG A 14 19.58 12.19 1.89
CA ARG A 14 20.19 11.62 3.09
C ARG A 14 19.90 10.12 3.21
N MET A 15 18.67 9.70 2.95
CA MET A 15 18.29 8.28 2.98
C MET A 15 19.13 7.50 1.97
N MET A 16 19.20 7.94 0.72
CA MET A 16 19.96 7.26 -0.33
C MET A 16 21.44 7.13 0.00
N CYS A 17 22.06 8.16 0.61
CA CYS A 17 23.44 8.07 1.09
C CYS A 17 23.66 7.07 2.24
N ASN A 18 22.61 6.62 2.92
CA ASN A 18 22.69 5.60 3.98
C ASN A 18 22.38 4.19 3.48
N ILE A 19 21.89 4.01 2.25
CA ILE A 19 21.64 2.68 1.68
C ILE A 19 22.98 2.05 1.32
N ASN A 20 23.31 0.92 1.95
CA ASN A 20 24.58 0.20 1.79
C ASN A 20 24.42 -1.19 1.14
N VAL A 21 23.27 -1.45 0.52
CA VAL A 21 22.98 -2.68 -0.21
C VAL A 21 22.63 -2.35 -1.66
N PRO A 22 22.95 -3.22 -2.62
CA PRO A 22 22.53 -3.02 -4.01
C PRO A 22 21.01 -2.99 -4.14
N ILE A 23 20.49 -1.97 -4.83
CA ILE A 23 19.08 -1.90 -5.18
C ILE A 23 18.90 -2.48 -6.59
N ARG A 24 18.15 -3.58 -6.70
CA ARG A 24 17.87 -4.21 -8.00
C ARG A 24 17.03 -3.32 -8.91
N LEU A 25 15.94 -2.78 -8.36
CA LEU A 25 15.01 -1.88 -9.03
C LEU A 25 14.58 -0.79 -8.05
N LEU A 26 14.86 0.46 -8.40
CA LEU A 26 14.46 1.65 -7.66
C LEU A 26 13.33 2.36 -8.42
N VAL A 27 12.18 2.48 -7.78
CA VAL A 27 11.02 3.20 -8.30
C VAL A 27 10.85 4.47 -7.48
N LEU A 28 11.08 5.62 -8.08
CA LEU A 28 10.86 6.93 -7.47
C LEU A 28 9.55 7.47 -8.01
N VAL A 29 8.62 7.84 -7.13
CA VAL A 29 7.33 8.39 -7.54
C VAL A 29 7.26 9.84 -7.10
N GLN A 30 7.38 10.76 -8.05
CA GLN A 30 7.17 12.17 -7.82
C GLN A 30 5.67 12.45 -7.71
N ASN A 31 5.21 12.85 -6.53
CA ASN A 31 3.80 13.00 -6.18
C ASN A 31 3.44 14.47 -5.95
N GLY A 32 3.74 15.32 -6.94
CA GLY A 32 3.64 16.78 -6.88
C GLY A 32 4.50 17.46 -7.96
N ARG A 33 4.55 18.79 -7.92
CA ARG A 33 5.24 19.69 -8.86
C ARG A 33 6.46 20.39 -8.28
N GLU A 34 6.92 20.03 -7.07
CA GLU A 34 8.09 20.65 -6.45
C GLU A 34 9.29 20.66 -7.41
N ALA A 35 9.77 21.86 -7.74
CA ALA A 35 10.67 22.08 -8.86
C ALA A 35 12.06 21.48 -8.60
N MET A 36 12.58 21.59 -7.38
CA MET A 36 13.90 21.07 -7.04
C MET A 36 13.93 19.54 -7.07
N LEU A 37 12.87 18.89 -6.61
CA LEU A 37 12.66 17.45 -6.72
C LEU A 37 12.61 17.06 -8.20
N SER A 38 11.81 17.77 -9.01
CA SER A 38 11.69 17.53 -10.45
C SER A 38 13.05 17.53 -11.16
N LEU A 39 13.85 18.58 -10.92
CA LEU A 39 15.19 18.72 -11.48
C LEU A 39 16.13 17.60 -11.01
N CYS A 40 16.07 17.25 -9.72
CA CYS A 40 16.90 16.17 -9.18
C CYS A 40 16.54 14.81 -9.81
N LEU A 41 15.27 14.50 -9.98
CA LEU A 41 14.81 13.24 -10.56
C LEU A 41 15.12 13.17 -12.07
N GLN A 42 14.99 14.29 -12.78
CA GLN A 42 15.39 14.39 -14.19
C GLN A 42 16.89 14.09 -14.36
N GLU A 43 17.73 14.63 -13.48
CA GLU A 43 19.16 14.35 -13.52
C GLU A 43 19.48 12.88 -13.19
N LEU A 44 18.79 12.29 -12.22
CA LEU A 44 18.94 10.86 -11.90
C LEU A 44 18.56 9.96 -13.09
N GLU A 45 17.47 10.24 -13.80
CA GLU A 45 17.11 9.51 -15.02
C GLU A 45 18.14 9.70 -16.13
N ARG A 46 18.64 10.93 -16.32
CA ARG A 46 19.66 11.21 -17.32
C ARG A 46 20.92 10.36 -17.09
N VAL A 47 21.33 10.21 -15.82
CA VAL A 47 22.56 9.48 -15.45
C VAL A 47 22.34 7.97 -15.33
N HIS A 48 21.17 7.51 -14.86
CA HIS A 48 20.94 6.10 -14.51
C HIS A 48 19.76 5.43 -15.23
N GLY A 49 18.92 6.18 -15.94
CA GLY A 49 17.70 5.66 -16.59
C GLY A 49 17.99 4.61 -17.67
N TRP A 50 19.14 4.68 -18.32
CA TRP A 50 19.60 3.70 -19.31
C TRP A 50 19.81 2.29 -18.73
N SER A 51 19.97 2.16 -17.41
CA SER A 51 20.27 0.88 -16.75
C SER A 51 19.08 -0.08 -16.66
N GLY A 52 17.85 0.41 -16.86
CA GLY A 52 16.62 -0.34 -16.57
C GLY A 52 16.36 -0.60 -15.07
N ARG A 53 17.25 -0.13 -14.17
CA ARG A 53 17.13 -0.31 -12.71
C ARG A 53 16.55 0.89 -11.99
N LEU A 54 16.32 1.99 -12.69
CA LEU A 54 15.67 3.19 -12.18
C LEU A 54 14.42 3.45 -12.99
N VAL A 55 13.29 3.60 -12.30
CA VAL A 55 12.03 4.06 -12.86
C VAL A 55 11.62 5.30 -12.09
N VAL A 56 11.35 6.40 -12.81
CA VAL A 56 10.76 7.60 -12.22
C VAL A 56 9.36 7.78 -12.78
N SER A 57 8.35 7.68 -11.91
CA SER A 57 6.97 7.96 -12.25
C SER A 57 6.61 9.37 -11.81
N ARG A 58 6.12 10.21 -12.73
CA ARG A 58 5.80 11.61 -12.45
C ARG A 58 4.30 11.85 -12.41
N HIS A 59 3.84 12.39 -11.30
CA HIS A 59 2.46 12.78 -11.08
C HIS A 59 2.43 14.24 -10.63
N PRO A 60 2.21 15.19 -11.56
CA PRO A 60 2.09 16.60 -11.23
C PRO A 60 0.91 16.90 -10.31
N GLU A 61 -0.12 16.07 -10.35
CA GLU A 61 -1.18 16.07 -9.35
C GLU A 61 -0.91 14.95 -8.35
N ASN A 62 -1.05 15.25 -7.05
CA ASN A 62 -0.78 14.26 -6.03
C ASN A 62 -1.82 13.12 -6.10
N ILE A 63 -1.34 11.91 -6.36
CA ILE A 63 -2.15 10.69 -6.44
C ILE A 63 -2.39 10.01 -5.09
N GLY A 64 -1.81 10.56 -4.02
CA GLY A 64 -1.79 9.97 -2.69
C GLY A 64 -0.64 8.98 -2.52
N TYR A 65 -0.23 8.76 -1.27
CA TYR A 65 0.88 7.88 -0.91
C TYR A 65 0.61 6.43 -1.33
N ASN A 66 -0.60 5.95 -1.12
CA ASN A 66 -1.01 4.57 -1.41
C ASN A 66 -0.93 4.27 -2.91
N ALA A 67 -1.45 5.16 -3.74
CA ALA A 67 -1.36 5.02 -5.19
C ALA A 67 0.10 5.07 -5.66
N ALA A 68 0.92 5.95 -5.06
CA ALA A 68 2.35 6.03 -5.36
C ALA A 68 3.09 4.73 -4.97
N ALA A 69 2.83 4.16 -3.79
CA ALA A 69 3.38 2.87 -3.39
C ALA A 69 2.91 1.74 -4.34
N ASN A 70 1.65 1.76 -4.75
CA ASN A 70 1.06 0.77 -5.64
C ASN A 70 1.69 0.77 -7.04
N ILE A 71 2.19 1.90 -7.55
CA ILE A 71 2.92 1.92 -8.84
C ILE A 71 4.10 0.94 -8.79
N GLY A 72 4.89 1.00 -7.73
CA GLY A 72 6.03 0.10 -7.58
C GLY A 72 5.62 -1.34 -7.30
N SER A 73 4.54 -1.57 -6.55
CA SER A 73 3.99 -2.93 -6.33
C SER A 73 3.44 -3.56 -7.61
N ARG A 74 2.74 -2.78 -8.46
CA ARG A 74 2.25 -3.23 -9.76
C ARG A 74 3.39 -3.60 -10.69
N LEU A 75 4.42 -2.75 -10.76
CA LEU A 75 5.63 -3.04 -11.54
C LEU A 75 6.37 -4.27 -11.01
N ALA A 76 6.45 -4.46 -9.68
CA ALA A 76 7.03 -5.66 -9.11
C ALA A 76 6.27 -6.92 -9.57
N LEU A 77 4.94 -6.88 -9.58
CA LEU A 77 4.11 -8.01 -10.01
C LEU A 77 4.14 -8.26 -11.52
N SER A 78 4.48 -7.27 -12.36
CA SER A 78 4.66 -7.49 -13.80
C SER A 78 6.02 -8.11 -14.17
N LEU A 79 6.98 -8.10 -13.26
CA LEU A 79 8.31 -8.69 -13.45
C LEU A 79 8.35 -10.14 -12.94
N PRO A 80 9.30 -10.98 -13.41
CA PRO A 80 9.50 -12.33 -12.90
C PRO A 80 9.68 -12.36 -11.38
N ARG A 81 9.07 -13.34 -10.72
CA ARG A 81 9.12 -13.46 -9.25
C ARG A 81 10.54 -13.67 -8.72
N GLU A 82 11.39 -14.30 -9.52
CA GLU A 82 12.80 -14.56 -9.23
C GLU A 82 13.61 -13.25 -9.21
N GLU A 83 13.17 -12.24 -9.97
CA GLU A 83 13.79 -10.91 -9.99
C GLU A 83 13.27 -10.01 -8.88
N VAL A 84 11.96 -10.09 -8.57
CA VAL A 84 11.30 -9.26 -7.57
C VAL A 84 10.44 -10.12 -6.63
N PRO A 85 11.07 -10.83 -5.66
CA PRO A 85 10.36 -11.67 -4.68
C PRO A 85 9.68 -10.86 -3.56
N PHE A 86 10.06 -9.60 -3.38
CA PHE A 86 9.48 -8.69 -2.40
C PHE A 86 9.64 -7.23 -2.83
N VAL A 87 8.85 -6.35 -2.23
CA VAL A 87 8.85 -4.91 -2.48
C VAL A 87 9.19 -4.19 -1.19
N PHE A 88 10.29 -3.43 -1.20
CA PHE A 88 10.62 -2.51 -0.12
C PHE A 88 9.95 -1.15 -0.36
N VAL A 89 8.92 -0.82 0.42
CA VAL A 89 8.23 0.48 0.39
C VAL A 89 8.76 1.30 1.56
N THR A 90 9.23 2.52 1.29
CA THR A 90 9.78 3.37 2.34
C THR A 90 9.51 4.84 2.13
N ASN A 91 9.32 5.55 3.24
CA ASN A 91 9.44 6.99 3.30
C ASN A 91 10.90 7.41 3.06
N SER A 92 11.08 8.68 2.68
CA SER A 92 12.39 9.27 2.45
C SER A 92 13.05 9.83 3.72
N ASP A 93 12.28 10.02 4.80
CA ASP A 93 12.71 10.65 6.06
C ASP A 93 13.22 9.65 7.10
N VAL A 94 13.81 8.56 6.60
CA VAL A 94 14.35 7.46 7.39
C VAL A 94 15.87 7.43 7.29
N LYS A 95 16.50 6.96 8.37
CA LYS A 95 17.92 6.60 8.39
C LYS A 95 18.03 5.14 8.78
N VAL A 96 18.67 4.39 7.90
CA VAL A 96 18.90 2.96 8.05
C VAL A 96 20.34 2.73 8.50
N PRO A 97 20.58 2.06 9.63
CA PRO A 97 21.94 1.74 10.05
C PRO A 97 22.52 0.65 9.13
N PRO A 98 23.86 0.58 9.00
CA PRO A 98 24.52 -0.25 8.00
C PRO A 98 24.28 -1.76 8.20
N ASP A 99 23.95 -2.20 9.41
CA ASP A 99 23.63 -3.59 9.72
C ASP A 99 22.17 -3.97 9.44
N LEU A 100 21.26 -3.00 9.27
CA LEU A 100 19.83 -3.31 9.16
C LEU A 100 19.48 -3.95 7.81
N LEU A 101 19.78 -3.31 6.67
CA LEU A 101 19.38 -3.84 5.37
C LEU A 101 20.03 -5.17 5.02
N PRO A 102 21.35 -5.39 5.23
CA PRO A 102 21.96 -6.69 4.95
C PRO A 102 21.30 -7.83 5.73
N ASN A 103 21.05 -7.64 7.03
CA ASN A 103 20.42 -8.66 7.86
C ASN A 103 18.93 -8.83 7.55
N LEU A 104 18.19 -7.73 7.30
CA LEU A 104 16.79 -7.78 6.90
C LEU A 104 16.63 -8.53 5.57
N LEU A 105 17.49 -8.27 4.57
CA LEU A 105 17.44 -8.97 3.29
C LEU A 105 17.72 -10.48 3.46
N ARG A 106 18.70 -10.85 4.30
CA ARG A 106 18.95 -12.26 4.63
C ARG A 106 17.70 -12.92 5.20
N ASP A 107 17.08 -12.29 6.20
CA ASP A 107 15.89 -12.81 6.87
C ASP A 107 14.72 -12.97 5.89
N VAL A 108 14.48 -11.97 5.03
CA VAL A 108 13.41 -12.02 4.02
C VAL A 108 13.66 -13.17 3.05
N HIS A 109 14.86 -13.29 2.48
CA HIS A 109 15.17 -14.38 1.56
C HIS A 109 15.04 -15.75 2.20
N GLU A 110 15.48 -15.91 3.45
CA GLU A 110 15.36 -17.17 4.19
C GLU A 110 13.90 -17.53 4.51
N MET A 111 13.12 -16.58 5.01
CA MET A 111 11.77 -16.84 5.50
C MET A 111 10.73 -16.95 4.39
N THR A 112 11.05 -16.48 3.16
CA THR A 112 10.15 -16.53 2.00
C THR A 112 10.54 -17.62 0.98
N ARG A 113 11.50 -18.50 1.29
CA ARG A 113 11.99 -19.56 0.38
C ARG A 113 10.89 -20.44 -0.22
N HIS A 114 9.76 -20.60 0.50
CA HIS A 114 8.65 -21.47 0.09
C HIS A 114 7.46 -20.70 -0.50
N ASP A 115 7.51 -19.37 -0.56
CA ASP A 115 6.39 -18.56 -1.03
C ASP A 115 6.10 -18.80 -2.52
N ALA A 116 7.14 -19.05 -3.33
CA ALA A 116 6.98 -19.33 -4.76
C ALA A 116 6.09 -20.56 -5.02
N ALA A 117 6.36 -21.68 -4.32
CA ALA A 117 5.54 -22.89 -4.44
C ALA A 117 4.10 -22.64 -3.99
N ARG A 118 3.91 -21.87 -2.90
CA ARG A 118 2.57 -21.51 -2.42
C ARG A 118 1.82 -20.65 -3.43
N MET A 119 2.49 -19.72 -4.09
CA MET A 119 1.89 -18.92 -5.16
C MET A 119 1.47 -19.77 -6.35
N ASP A 120 2.27 -20.78 -6.73
CA ASP A 120 1.94 -21.69 -7.83
C ASP A 120 0.70 -22.54 -7.51
N GLU A 121 0.61 -23.07 -6.29
CA GLU A 121 -0.58 -23.78 -5.80
C GLU A 121 -1.84 -22.91 -5.88
N LEU A 122 -1.75 -21.66 -5.39
CA LEU A 122 -2.86 -20.72 -5.40
C LEU A 122 -3.26 -20.32 -6.83
N ALA A 123 -2.29 -20.12 -7.71
CA ALA A 123 -2.56 -19.80 -9.11
C ALA A 123 -3.29 -20.96 -9.80
N ALA A 124 -2.86 -22.21 -9.58
CA ALA A 124 -3.52 -23.40 -10.11
C ALA A 124 -4.94 -23.57 -9.54
N GLU A 125 -5.14 -23.27 -8.25
CA GLU A 125 -6.45 -23.31 -7.62
C GLU A 125 -7.38 -22.24 -8.18
N VAL A 126 -6.95 -20.97 -8.20
CA VAL A 126 -7.76 -19.84 -8.71
C VAL A 126 -8.13 -20.02 -10.18
N ALA A 127 -7.24 -20.61 -10.99
CA ALA A 127 -7.52 -20.88 -12.40
C ALA A 127 -8.69 -21.87 -12.61
N ASN A 128 -8.93 -22.76 -11.64
CA ASN A 128 -9.94 -23.82 -11.72
C ASN A 128 -11.02 -23.69 -10.63
N GLU A 129 -11.13 -22.54 -9.96
CA GLU A 129 -11.95 -22.38 -8.78
C GLU A 129 -13.46 -22.46 -9.12
N PRO A 130 -14.23 -23.35 -8.44
CA PRO A 130 -15.67 -23.40 -8.63
C PRO A 130 -16.35 -22.19 -7.96
N SER A 131 -17.43 -21.69 -8.58
CA SER A 131 -18.22 -20.58 -8.02
C SER A 131 -19.02 -20.94 -6.76
N GLU A 132 -18.91 -22.18 -6.26
CA GLU A 132 -19.67 -22.69 -5.11
C GLU A 132 -19.27 -22.03 -3.78
N TYR A 133 -18.01 -21.63 -3.65
CA TYR A 133 -17.51 -20.91 -2.48
C TYR A 133 -17.99 -19.46 -2.43
N SER A 134 -18.47 -18.92 -3.56
CA SER A 134 -18.99 -17.57 -3.61
C SER A 134 -20.31 -17.46 -2.82
N PRO A 135 -20.54 -16.34 -2.09
CA PRO A 135 -21.77 -16.10 -1.35
C PRO A 135 -23.01 -16.26 -2.23
N VAL A 136 -24.17 -16.56 -1.64
CA VAL A 136 -25.44 -16.77 -2.38
C VAL A 136 -25.75 -15.62 -3.34
N LEU A 137 -25.52 -14.36 -2.92
CA LEU A 137 -25.70 -13.16 -3.76
C LEU A 137 -24.81 -13.13 -5.01
N ARG A 138 -23.78 -13.99 -5.06
CA ARG A 138 -22.81 -14.12 -6.15
C ARG A 138 -22.80 -15.50 -6.79
N ARG A 139 -23.65 -16.45 -6.36
CA ARG A 139 -23.69 -17.78 -6.99
C ARG A 139 -24.10 -17.65 -8.45
N GLY A 140 -23.30 -18.23 -9.34
CA GLY A 140 -23.45 -18.12 -10.80
C GLY A 140 -22.85 -16.84 -11.40
N LEU A 141 -22.40 -15.88 -10.59
CA LEU A 141 -21.56 -14.79 -11.07
C LEU A 141 -20.11 -15.27 -11.21
N ARG A 142 -19.37 -14.62 -12.12
CA ARG A 142 -17.93 -14.85 -12.24
C ARG A 142 -17.25 -14.53 -10.90
N VAL A 143 -16.26 -15.37 -10.56
CA VAL A 143 -15.36 -15.20 -9.41
C VAL A 143 -14.87 -13.76 -9.34
N LEU A 144 -14.94 -13.15 -8.15
CA LEU A 144 -14.62 -11.73 -7.96
C LEU A 144 -13.13 -11.48 -8.18
N ARG A 145 -12.78 -10.98 -9.36
CA ARG A 145 -11.41 -10.58 -9.73
C ARG A 145 -11.44 -9.29 -10.52
N SER A 146 -10.59 -8.34 -10.15
CA SER A 146 -10.26 -7.16 -10.95
C SER A 146 -9.71 -7.62 -12.29
N THR A 147 -10.17 -6.99 -13.36
CA THR A 147 -9.55 -7.17 -14.67
C THR A 147 -8.44 -6.15 -14.83
N VAL A 148 -7.48 -6.41 -15.72
CA VAL A 148 -6.39 -5.46 -16.03
C VAL A 148 -6.93 -4.07 -16.45
N ASN A 149 -8.18 -3.99 -16.90
CA ASN A 149 -8.81 -2.76 -17.40
C ASN A 149 -9.70 -2.05 -16.35
N ASP A 150 -9.86 -2.61 -15.15
CA ASP A 150 -10.65 -1.96 -14.10
C ASP A 150 -9.72 -1.29 -13.09
N ASP A 151 -9.40 -0.02 -13.33
CA ASP A 151 -8.53 0.78 -12.46
C ASP A 151 -9.21 1.18 -11.13
N ARG A 152 -10.51 0.91 -10.98
CA ARG A 152 -11.27 1.26 -9.78
C ARG A 152 -11.37 0.10 -8.82
N LEU A 153 -11.67 -1.09 -9.30
CA LEU A 153 -11.79 -2.28 -8.48
C LEU A 153 -10.41 -2.91 -8.24
N SER A 154 -10.02 -3.03 -6.97
CA SER A 154 -8.84 -3.79 -6.57
C SER A 154 -9.27 -5.06 -5.85
N THR A 155 -8.71 -6.20 -6.24
CA THR A 155 -8.99 -7.52 -5.63
C THR A 155 -7.78 -8.43 -5.79
N SER A 156 -7.51 -9.29 -4.81
CA SER A 156 -6.37 -10.20 -4.88
C SER A 156 -6.43 -11.18 -6.04
N ALA A 157 -5.37 -11.18 -6.85
CA ALA A 157 -5.22 -12.08 -7.99
C ALA A 157 -5.14 -13.57 -7.58
N LEU A 158 -4.47 -13.87 -6.46
CA LEU A 158 -4.19 -15.25 -6.03
C LEU A 158 -4.99 -15.70 -4.80
N LEU A 159 -5.93 -14.90 -4.29
CA LEU A 159 -6.74 -15.31 -3.15
C LEU A 159 -7.97 -16.09 -3.63
N PRO A 160 -8.11 -17.39 -3.32
CA PRO A 160 -9.28 -18.17 -3.68
C PRO A 160 -10.50 -17.72 -2.86
N ASP A 161 -11.69 -17.80 -3.45
CA ASP A 161 -12.99 -17.58 -2.82
C ASP A 161 -13.18 -18.44 -1.56
N ARG A 162 -12.70 -19.71 -1.55
CA ARG A 162 -12.77 -20.52 -0.32
C ARG A 162 -12.04 -19.89 0.86
N ILE A 163 -10.99 -19.10 0.60
CA ILE A 163 -10.27 -18.36 1.65
C ILE A 163 -10.95 -17.01 1.85
N ARG A 164 -11.27 -16.27 0.79
CA ARG A 164 -11.89 -14.95 0.85
C ARG A 164 -13.16 -14.93 1.72
N TYR A 165 -13.99 -15.95 1.56
CA TYR A 165 -15.30 -16.06 2.20
C TYR A 165 -15.35 -17.08 3.35
N ALA A 166 -14.22 -17.73 3.69
CA ALA A 166 -14.13 -18.62 4.84
C ALA A 166 -14.46 -17.90 6.15
N SER A 167 -14.81 -18.68 7.18
CA SER A 167 -14.98 -18.14 8.53
C SER A 167 -13.67 -17.51 9.03
N VAL A 168 -13.77 -16.58 9.99
CA VAL A 168 -12.59 -15.91 10.59
C VAL A 168 -11.53 -16.92 11.04
N LYS A 169 -11.95 -17.96 11.77
CA LYS A 169 -11.05 -19.02 12.30
C LYS A 169 -10.35 -19.83 11.22
N GLU A 170 -10.98 -20.01 10.06
CA GLU A 170 -10.40 -20.73 8.93
C GLU A 170 -9.42 -19.83 8.17
N ARG A 171 -9.79 -18.57 7.94
CA ARG A 171 -8.93 -17.59 7.27
C ARG A 171 -7.64 -17.34 8.04
N GLU A 172 -7.70 -17.21 9.36
CA GLU A 172 -6.51 -17.00 10.20
C GLU A 172 -5.45 -18.13 10.07
N LYS A 173 -5.82 -19.28 9.51
CA LYS A 173 -4.88 -20.39 9.28
C LYS A 173 -4.26 -20.37 7.89
N ALA A 174 -4.87 -19.68 6.92
CA ALA A 174 -4.56 -19.75 5.49
C ALA A 174 -3.09 -19.43 5.18
N PHE A 175 -2.54 -18.39 5.83
CA PHE A 175 -1.15 -17.97 5.68
C PHE A 175 -0.38 -17.95 7.01
N SER A 176 -0.86 -18.67 8.03
CA SER A 176 -0.24 -18.75 9.37
C SER A 176 1.24 -19.17 9.39
N LYS A 177 1.74 -19.79 8.32
CA LYS A 177 3.15 -20.22 8.16
C LYS A 177 3.99 -19.29 7.29
N HIS A 178 3.40 -18.23 6.73
CA HIS A 178 4.05 -17.31 5.82
C HIS A 178 4.15 -15.92 6.45
N TYR A 179 5.24 -15.22 6.13
CA TYR A 179 5.40 -13.83 6.52
C TYR A 179 4.76 -12.93 5.46
N GLY A 180 3.92 -12.00 5.90
CA GLY A 180 3.31 -11.02 5.01
C GLY A 180 4.21 -9.82 4.79
N HIS A 181 4.89 -9.40 5.86
CA HIS A 181 5.74 -8.24 5.84
C HIS A 181 6.82 -8.26 6.92
N PHE A 182 7.88 -7.49 6.65
CA PHE A 182 9.04 -7.34 7.53
C PHE A 182 9.23 -5.87 7.85
N CYS A 183 9.22 -5.55 9.14
CA CYS A 183 9.28 -4.20 9.67
C CYS A 183 10.72 -3.82 10.00
N ALA A 184 11.22 -2.76 9.39
CA ALA A 184 12.51 -2.17 9.79
C ALA A 184 12.43 -1.44 11.15
N TYR A 185 11.21 -1.16 11.63
CA TYR A 185 10.99 -0.38 12.85
C TYR A 185 9.96 -1.02 13.78
N TYR A 186 10.41 -1.55 14.91
CA TYR A 186 9.53 -2.22 15.87
C TYR A 186 8.80 -1.27 16.85
N LYS A 187 9.34 -0.05 17.08
CA LYS A 187 8.80 0.86 18.11
C LYS A 187 7.64 1.73 17.62
N SER A 188 7.29 1.71 16.33
CA SER A 188 6.17 2.51 15.79
C SER A 188 5.69 1.92 14.43
N SER A 189 5.14 2.71 13.51
CA SER A 189 4.49 2.22 12.30
C SER A 189 5.48 1.52 11.37
N CYS A 190 5.36 0.20 11.31
CA CYS A 190 6.13 -0.70 10.45
C CYS A 190 6.24 -0.19 9.00
N PHE A 191 5.17 0.39 8.47
CA PHE A 191 5.05 0.84 7.07
C PHE A 191 5.73 2.17 6.76
N THR A 192 6.38 2.79 7.74
CA THR A 192 7.39 3.83 7.45
C THR A 192 8.48 3.27 6.51
N SER A 193 8.90 2.03 6.75
CA SER A 193 9.86 1.27 5.94
C SER A 193 9.56 -0.22 6.09
N VAL A 194 8.91 -0.80 5.09
CA VAL A 194 8.40 -2.19 5.13
C VAL A 194 8.82 -2.96 3.88
N MET A 195 9.25 -4.22 4.07
CA MET A 195 9.34 -5.17 2.97
C MET A 195 8.06 -6.01 2.92
N LEU A 196 7.30 -5.88 1.83
CA LEU A 196 6.12 -6.68 1.56
C LEU A 196 6.51 -7.88 0.69
N THR A 197 6.06 -9.07 1.08
CA THR A 197 6.32 -10.28 0.28
C THR A 197 5.44 -10.30 -0.97
N ARG A 198 5.93 -10.90 -2.06
CA ARG A 198 5.12 -11.03 -3.28
C ARG A 198 3.83 -11.81 -3.03
N LEU A 199 3.91 -12.86 -2.20
CA LEU A 199 2.74 -13.63 -1.78
C LEU A 199 1.69 -12.73 -1.12
N ALA A 200 2.09 -11.90 -0.15
CA ALA A 200 1.19 -10.95 0.51
C ALA A 200 0.52 -9.99 -0.48
N ILE A 201 1.29 -9.37 -1.39
CA ILE A 201 0.74 -8.43 -2.37
C ILE A 201 -0.27 -9.16 -3.29
N SER A 202 0.00 -10.41 -3.66
CA SER A 202 -0.88 -11.19 -4.54
C SER A 202 -2.15 -11.75 -3.86
N THR A 203 -2.18 -11.85 -2.53
CA THR A 203 -3.32 -12.46 -1.78
C THR A 203 -4.04 -11.52 -0.83
N VAL A 204 -3.43 -10.37 -0.49
CA VAL A 204 -4.02 -9.31 0.34
C VAL A 204 -4.29 -8.05 -0.46
N GLU A 205 -3.77 -7.98 -1.68
CA GLU A 205 -3.91 -6.89 -2.65
C GLU A 205 -3.02 -5.68 -2.34
N TYR A 206 -3.13 -4.66 -3.18
CA TYR A 206 -2.49 -3.36 -3.07
C TYR A 206 -2.96 -2.53 -1.85
N PHE A 207 -2.28 -1.41 -1.60
CA PHE A 207 -2.76 -0.41 -0.63
C PHE A 207 -4.08 0.18 -1.12
N ASP A 208 -5.03 0.38 -0.21
CA ASP A 208 -6.32 0.95 -0.55
C ASP A 208 -6.19 2.45 -0.84
N GLU A 209 -6.41 2.84 -2.09
CA GLU A 209 -6.17 4.20 -2.58
C GLU A 209 -7.19 5.23 -2.06
N ASN A 210 -8.26 4.79 -1.38
CA ASN A 210 -9.23 5.70 -0.76
C ASN A 210 -8.72 6.35 0.54
N PHE A 211 -7.66 5.80 1.15
CA PHE A 211 -6.91 6.47 2.23
C PHE A 211 -6.06 7.59 1.65
N TYR A 212 -6.71 8.73 1.42
CA TYR A 212 -6.16 9.85 0.69
C TYR A 212 -6.03 11.10 1.57
N PRO A 213 -4.95 11.90 1.44
CA PRO A 213 -3.81 11.70 0.53
C PRO A 213 -2.74 10.76 1.10
N ALA A 214 -2.74 10.52 2.42
CA ALA A 214 -1.81 9.65 3.12
C ALA A 214 -2.29 9.48 4.58
N TYR A 215 -1.59 8.60 5.30
CA TYR A 215 -1.80 8.20 6.69
C TYR A 215 -2.98 7.24 6.86
N VAL A 216 -2.79 6.21 7.70
CA VAL A 216 -3.68 5.04 7.96
C VAL A 216 -3.48 3.86 6.98
N GLU A 217 -2.69 4.03 5.91
CA GLU A 217 -2.34 2.93 5.01
C GLU A 217 -1.64 1.76 5.71
N ASP A 218 -0.85 2.09 6.72
CA ASP A 218 -0.11 1.17 7.56
C ASP A 218 -1.05 0.30 8.40
N VAL A 219 -2.05 0.93 9.01
CA VAL A 219 -3.08 0.26 9.80
C VAL A 219 -3.95 -0.60 8.90
N ASP A 220 -4.48 -0.05 7.80
CA ASP A 220 -5.33 -0.79 6.87
C ASP A 220 -4.64 -2.05 6.33
N TYR A 221 -3.42 -1.91 5.81
CA TYR A 221 -2.71 -3.02 5.21
C TYR A 221 -2.32 -4.07 6.26
N SER A 222 -1.85 -3.64 7.44
CA SER A 222 -1.51 -4.56 8.54
C SER A 222 -2.74 -5.35 9.02
N LEU A 223 -3.91 -4.71 9.13
CA LEU A 223 -5.15 -5.39 9.49
C LEU A 223 -5.52 -6.43 8.42
N ARG A 224 -5.45 -6.07 7.13
CA ARG A 224 -5.74 -7.00 6.04
C ARG A 224 -4.77 -8.17 5.97
N LEU A 225 -3.50 -8.01 6.36
CA LEU A 225 -2.54 -9.11 6.46
C LEU A 225 -2.84 -10.06 7.62
N ARG A 226 -3.31 -9.54 8.75
CA ARG A 226 -3.64 -10.36 9.92
C ARG A 226 -4.87 -11.23 9.71
N LEU A 227 -5.87 -10.74 8.97
CA LEU A 227 -7.14 -11.46 8.75
C LEU A 227 -6.96 -12.87 8.13
N PRO A 228 -6.10 -13.09 7.13
CA PRO A 228 -5.81 -14.42 6.63
C PRO A 228 -4.57 -15.08 7.28
N GLY A 229 -4.09 -14.51 8.40
CA GLY A 229 -3.09 -15.13 9.26
C GLY A 229 -1.63 -14.89 8.93
N PHE A 230 -1.28 -13.92 8.07
CA PHE A 230 0.13 -13.65 7.81
C PHE A 230 0.89 -13.27 9.07
N GLN A 231 2.11 -13.78 9.20
CA GLN A 231 3.03 -13.37 10.25
C GLN A 231 3.68 -12.03 9.92
N GLU A 232 3.93 -11.25 10.97
CA GLU A 232 4.74 -10.04 10.93
C GLU A 232 6.13 -10.34 11.52
N ARG A 233 7.18 -9.96 10.79
CA ARG A 233 8.55 -10.03 11.32
C ARG A 233 9.03 -8.64 11.71
N ASN A 234 9.14 -8.39 13.01
CA ASN A 234 9.81 -7.20 13.53
C ASN A 234 11.32 -7.44 13.58
N VAL A 235 12.06 -6.58 12.90
CA VAL A 235 13.51 -6.68 12.82
C VAL A 235 14.17 -5.73 13.81
N LEU A 236 15.06 -6.27 14.63
CA LEU A 236 15.71 -5.58 15.76
C LEU A 236 17.20 -5.26 15.48
N TYR A 237 17.60 -5.18 14.22
CA TYR A 237 18.98 -4.87 13.82
C TYR A 237 19.20 -3.35 13.85
N GLY A 238 20.20 -2.91 14.62
CA GLY A 238 20.56 -1.50 14.74
C GLY A 238 19.45 -0.58 15.26
N LYS A 239 19.69 0.72 15.17
CA LYS A 239 18.73 1.76 15.57
C LYS A 239 18.17 2.43 14.32
N PHE A 240 17.08 1.88 13.78
CA PHE A 240 16.28 2.56 12.76
C PHE A 240 15.79 3.91 13.29
N LEU A 241 15.95 4.97 12.49
CA LEU A 241 15.50 6.31 12.85
C LEU A 241 14.52 6.81 11.81
N HIS A 242 13.32 7.16 12.26
CA HIS A 242 12.32 7.86 11.46
C HIS A 242 12.23 9.29 11.99
N ARG A 243 12.45 10.28 11.11
CA ARG A 243 12.31 11.70 11.49
C ARG A 243 10.86 12.10 11.73
N GLY A 244 9.93 11.35 11.17
CA GLY A 244 8.51 11.47 11.40
C GLY A 244 7.91 12.66 10.66
N SER A 245 6.90 12.38 9.84
CA SER A 245 5.99 13.39 9.32
C SER A 245 6.72 14.51 8.56
N SER A 246 7.79 14.20 7.81
CA SER A 246 8.55 15.22 7.08
C SER A 246 7.68 16.05 6.13
N ASN A 247 6.84 15.42 5.30
CA ASN A 247 5.96 16.15 4.38
C ASN A 247 4.98 17.09 5.11
N ILE A 248 4.43 16.68 6.27
CA ILE A 248 3.63 17.56 7.14
C ILE A 248 4.46 18.76 7.65
N ARG A 249 5.67 18.49 8.12
CA ARG A 249 6.52 19.53 8.70
C ARG A 249 6.95 20.54 7.63
N PHE A 250 7.26 20.07 6.42
CA PHE A 250 7.59 20.92 5.29
C PHE A 250 6.37 21.70 4.80
N SER A 251 5.19 21.08 4.70
CA SER A 251 3.97 21.79 4.30
C SER A 251 3.58 22.92 5.25
N ASN A 252 3.94 22.81 6.53
CA ASN A 252 3.70 23.85 7.53
C ASN A 252 4.73 25.00 7.50
N LYS A 253 5.86 24.83 6.82
CA LYS A 253 6.98 25.79 6.81
C LYS A 253 7.21 26.44 5.44
N MET A 254 6.69 25.83 4.38
CA MET A 254 6.92 26.24 3.00
C MET A 254 5.63 26.84 2.44
N GLU A 255 5.77 27.88 1.62
CA GLU A 255 4.66 28.52 0.88
C GLU A 255 4.72 28.14 -0.61
N LEU A 256 5.18 26.92 -0.89
CA LEU A 256 5.16 26.33 -2.24
C LEU A 256 3.75 25.79 -2.58
N PRO A 257 3.34 25.76 -3.86
CA PRO A 257 2.00 25.28 -4.24
C PRO A 257 1.63 23.90 -3.67
N ASP A 258 2.52 22.91 -3.77
CA ASP A 258 2.27 21.56 -3.22
C ASP A 258 2.18 21.54 -1.69
N ALA A 259 2.94 22.41 -1.02
CA ALA A 259 2.91 22.55 0.43
C ALA A 259 1.57 23.13 0.90
N LEU A 260 1.10 24.18 0.23
CA LEU A 260 -0.21 24.80 0.46
C LEU A 260 -1.35 23.81 0.21
N TRP A 261 -1.27 23.11 -0.93
CA TRP A 261 -2.23 22.09 -1.32
C TRP A 261 -2.32 20.99 -0.26
N TYR A 262 -1.18 20.43 0.13
CA TYR A 262 -1.14 19.35 1.12
C TYR A 262 -1.65 19.80 2.49
N ARG A 263 -1.36 21.05 2.90
CA ARG A 263 -1.85 21.63 4.15
C ARG A 263 -3.39 21.68 4.19
N ARG A 264 -4.01 22.15 3.10
CA ARG A 264 -5.48 22.21 2.94
C ARG A 264 -6.10 20.82 2.90
N VAL A 265 -5.58 19.92 2.06
CA VAL A 265 -6.12 18.56 1.95
C VAL A 265 -6.00 17.79 3.26
N LYS A 266 -4.88 17.93 3.96
CA LYS A 266 -4.66 17.26 5.25
C LYS A 266 -5.69 17.69 6.29
N SER A 267 -6.08 18.97 6.34
CA SER A 267 -7.03 19.48 7.34
C SER A 267 -8.44 18.92 7.18
N LEU A 268 -8.78 18.37 6.01
CA LEU A 268 -10.06 17.70 5.80
C LEU A 268 -10.19 16.38 6.58
N SER A 269 -9.07 15.77 7.00
CA SER A 269 -9.05 14.46 7.68
C SER A 269 -9.86 13.38 6.94
N ALA A 270 -9.93 13.46 5.61
CA ALA A 270 -10.75 12.58 4.78
C ALA A 270 -10.38 11.09 4.98
N LYS A 271 -9.09 10.78 5.15
CA LYS A 271 -8.63 9.41 5.48
C LYS A 271 -9.22 8.86 6.76
N ASP A 272 -9.45 9.70 7.78
CA ASP A 272 -9.98 9.27 9.08
C ASP A 272 -11.48 8.96 8.98
N ALA A 273 -12.22 9.77 8.22
CA ALA A 273 -13.62 9.49 7.90
C ALA A 273 -13.77 8.15 7.16
N TYR A 274 -12.88 7.90 6.17
CA TYR A 274 -12.86 6.63 5.47
C TYR A 274 -12.45 5.45 6.37
N ALA A 275 -11.43 5.63 7.20
CA ALA A 275 -11.01 4.63 8.18
C ALA A 275 -12.13 4.23 9.13
N MET A 276 -12.88 5.22 9.64
CA MET A 276 -14.02 4.99 10.52
C MET A 276 -15.15 4.25 9.80
N MET A 277 -15.41 4.56 8.54
CA MET A 277 -16.41 3.86 7.75
C MET A 277 -16.01 2.40 7.46
N LYS A 278 -14.73 2.17 7.12
CA LYS A 278 -14.21 0.85 6.76
C LYS A 278 -14.00 -0.04 7.98
N TRP A 279 -13.44 0.45 9.07
CA TRP A 279 -13.03 -0.37 10.20
C TRP A 279 -13.85 -0.11 11.49
N GLY A 280 -14.72 0.91 11.48
CA GLY A 280 -15.45 1.34 12.66
C GLY A 280 -14.60 2.21 13.62
N PRO A 281 -15.14 2.56 14.80
CA PRO A 281 -14.46 3.43 15.76
C PRO A 281 -13.27 2.76 16.47
N GLN A 282 -13.30 1.43 16.58
CA GLN A 282 -12.24 0.65 17.23
C GLN A 282 -11.22 0.21 16.17
N ARG A 283 -10.18 1.03 15.96
CA ARG A 283 -9.05 0.67 15.07
C ARG A 283 -8.19 -0.48 15.60
N ALA A 284 -8.29 -0.78 16.90
CA ALA A 284 -7.44 -1.75 17.58
C ALA A 284 -8.07 -3.15 17.57
N CYS A 285 -7.27 -4.18 17.22
CA CYS A 285 -7.64 -5.60 17.35
C CYS A 285 -7.76 -6.08 18.81
N SER A 286 -8.06 -5.19 19.77
CA SER A 286 -8.31 -5.55 21.16
C SER A 286 -9.63 -6.33 21.24
N GLY A 287 -9.55 -7.66 21.06
CA GLY A 287 -10.70 -8.57 21.02
C GLY A 287 -10.89 -9.34 19.70
N GLY A 288 -9.96 -9.22 18.75
CA GLY A 288 -10.06 -9.78 17.39
C GLY A 288 -10.06 -8.67 16.34
N CYS A 289 -9.40 -8.89 15.20
CA CYS A 289 -9.38 -7.89 14.14
C CYS A 289 -10.76 -7.84 13.48
N LYS A 290 -11.41 -6.68 13.53
CA LYS A 290 -12.69 -6.47 12.84
C LYS A 290 -12.48 -6.64 11.35
N GLU A 291 -13.45 -7.25 10.68
CA GLU A 291 -13.49 -7.26 9.22
C GLU A 291 -13.90 -5.89 8.69
N PRO A 292 -13.46 -5.50 7.48
CA PRO A 292 -13.90 -4.26 6.90
C PRO A 292 -15.41 -4.26 6.67
N TYR A 293 -16.05 -3.14 7.00
CA TYR A 293 -17.48 -2.90 6.92
C TYR A 293 -18.29 -4.01 7.61
N ASP A 294 -17.86 -4.40 8.81
CA ASP A 294 -18.49 -5.46 9.62
C ASP A 294 -18.60 -6.80 8.87
N GLY A 295 -17.65 -7.08 7.97
CA GLY A 295 -17.59 -8.31 7.20
C GLY A 295 -18.64 -8.41 6.09
N MET A 296 -19.22 -7.27 5.66
CA MET A 296 -20.12 -7.21 4.50
C MET A 296 -19.41 -7.29 3.15
N PHE A 297 -18.09 -7.05 3.14
CA PHE A 297 -17.25 -7.11 1.94
C PHE A 297 -15.95 -7.84 2.25
N PRO A 298 -15.30 -8.44 1.24
CA PRO A 298 -14.04 -9.13 1.45
C PRO A 298 -12.92 -8.20 1.90
N ALA A 299 -11.97 -8.75 2.66
CA ALA A 299 -10.86 -7.97 3.20
C ALA A 299 -9.89 -7.48 2.11
N ASP A 300 -9.74 -8.24 1.03
CA ASP A 300 -8.82 -7.95 -0.08
C ASP A 300 -9.42 -7.02 -1.16
N VAL A 301 -10.62 -6.47 -0.92
CA VAL A 301 -11.38 -5.73 -1.92
C VAL A 301 -11.60 -4.28 -1.50
N TRP A 302 -11.35 -3.37 -2.43
CA TRP A 302 -11.75 -1.97 -2.34
C TRP A 302 -12.07 -1.43 -3.74
N VAL A 303 -12.92 -0.40 -3.79
CA VAL A 303 -13.29 0.28 -5.04
C VAL A 303 -12.88 1.74 -4.90
N LYS A 304 -12.15 2.27 -5.87
CA LYS A 304 -11.68 3.66 -5.86
C LYS A 304 -12.85 4.63 -6.04
N ASP A 305 -13.06 5.52 -5.08
CA ASP A 305 -13.96 6.65 -5.21
C ASP A 305 -13.22 7.85 -5.82
N GLU A 306 -13.07 7.79 -7.15
CA GLU A 306 -12.36 8.83 -7.90
C GLU A 306 -13.06 10.20 -7.74
N ALA A 307 -14.39 10.24 -7.75
CA ALA A 307 -15.14 11.48 -7.59
C ALA A 307 -14.84 12.15 -6.24
N ARG A 308 -14.72 11.38 -5.15
CA ARG A 308 -14.28 11.89 -3.85
C ARG A 308 -12.86 12.41 -3.88
N ILE A 309 -11.93 11.66 -4.48
CA ILE A 309 -10.53 12.09 -4.58
C ILE A 309 -10.42 13.41 -5.36
N GLN A 310 -11.17 13.56 -6.45
CA GLN A 310 -11.21 14.78 -7.25
C GLN A 310 -11.75 15.99 -6.47
N ARG A 311 -12.85 15.85 -5.72
CA ARG A 311 -13.33 16.94 -4.84
C ARG A 311 -12.30 17.36 -3.79
N ILE A 312 -11.61 16.39 -3.19
CA ILE A 312 -10.54 16.66 -2.22
C ILE A 312 -9.38 17.40 -2.89
N ARG A 313 -9.00 17.02 -4.11
CA ARG A 313 -7.95 17.69 -4.89
C ARG A 313 -8.33 19.13 -5.24
N ALA A 314 -9.54 19.34 -5.75
CA ALA A 314 -10.06 20.66 -6.11
C ALA A 314 -10.07 21.60 -4.88
N TYR A 315 -10.51 21.12 -3.72
CA TYR A 315 -10.39 21.87 -2.46
C TYR A 315 -8.93 22.20 -2.10
N GLY A 316 -8.01 21.25 -2.29
CA GLY A 316 -6.58 21.48 -2.11
C GLY A 316 -6.03 22.59 -3.00
N HIS A 317 -6.55 22.71 -4.22
CA HIS A 317 -6.19 23.75 -5.18
C HIS A 317 -6.92 25.08 -4.98
N ASP A 318 -7.79 25.19 -3.96
CA ASP A 318 -8.65 26.37 -3.73
C ASP A 318 -9.66 26.63 -4.86
N GLU A 319 -10.01 25.58 -5.62
CA GLU A 319 -10.95 25.67 -6.75
C GLU A 319 -12.42 25.58 -6.31
N GLU A 320 -12.68 24.93 -5.17
CA GLU A 320 -14.01 24.82 -4.57
C GLU A 320 -14.12 25.68 -3.30
N GLN A 321 -15.18 26.50 -3.21
CA GLN A 321 -15.50 27.24 -1.99
C GLN A 321 -16.23 26.34 -0.99
N GLY A 322 -15.73 26.30 0.24
CA GLY A 322 -16.31 25.51 1.32
C GLY A 322 -15.65 24.14 1.51
N VAL A 323 -16.07 23.41 2.54
CA VAL A 323 -15.51 22.10 2.86
C VAL A 323 -16.23 21.05 2.00
N PRO A 324 -15.53 20.29 1.13
CA PRO A 324 -16.17 19.30 0.27
C PRO A 324 -16.73 18.14 1.07
N LYS A 325 -17.69 17.41 0.49
CA LYS A 325 -18.13 16.13 1.06
C LYS A 325 -17.01 15.09 0.95
N VAL A 326 -16.46 14.71 2.10
CA VAL A 326 -15.35 13.75 2.25
C VAL A 326 -15.80 12.32 2.51
N ASP A 327 -17.10 12.05 2.60
CA ASP A 327 -17.62 10.69 2.77
C ASP A 327 -17.39 9.86 1.52
N TYR A 328 -17.00 8.61 1.72
CA TYR A 328 -16.88 7.61 0.65
C TYR A 328 -18.26 7.14 0.19
N ASP A 329 -18.45 7.04 -1.13
CA ASP A 329 -19.66 6.50 -1.72
C ASP A 329 -19.73 4.98 -1.57
N ARG A 330 -20.50 4.53 -0.57
CA ARG A 330 -20.71 3.10 -0.29
C ARG A 330 -21.46 2.37 -1.41
N THR A 331 -22.17 3.08 -2.29
CA THR A 331 -22.88 2.44 -3.40
C THR A 331 -21.91 1.79 -4.40
N LEU A 332 -20.66 2.30 -4.47
CA LEU A 332 -19.58 1.70 -5.26
C LEU A 332 -19.24 0.27 -4.82
N LEU A 333 -19.53 -0.11 -3.58
CA LEU A 333 -19.30 -1.46 -3.06
C LEU A 333 -20.46 -2.42 -3.33
N HIS A 334 -21.63 -1.93 -3.77
CA HIS A 334 -22.79 -2.78 -4.03
C HIS A 334 -22.48 -3.98 -4.96
N PRO A 335 -21.70 -3.82 -6.06
CA PRO A 335 -21.37 -4.93 -6.95
C PRO A 335 -20.52 -6.04 -6.32
N VAL A 336 -19.82 -5.75 -5.21
CA VAL A 336 -18.89 -6.68 -4.53
C VAL A 336 -19.41 -7.18 -3.18
N ARG A 337 -20.66 -6.87 -2.85
CA ARG A 337 -21.31 -7.23 -1.59
C ARG A 337 -21.49 -8.73 -1.40
N THR A 338 -21.30 -9.22 -0.17
CA THR A 338 -21.36 -10.64 0.16
C THR A 338 -22.56 -11.05 1.02
N LYS A 339 -23.12 -10.10 1.80
CA LYS A 339 -24.23 -10.34 2.74
C LYS A 339 -25.43 -9.42 2.47
N GLY A 340 -26.64 -9.92 2.76
CA GLY A 340 -27.88 -9.12 2.78
C GLY A 340 -27.84 -7.99 3.82
N ARG A 341 -28.83 -7.07 3.81
CA ARG A 341 -28.94 -6.04 4.87
C ARG A 341 -29.54 -6.65 6.12
#